data_AF-A0A7C3KSA7-F1
#
_entry.id   AF-A0A7C3KSA7-F1
#
_cell.length_a   1.000
_cell.length_b   1.000
_cell.length_c   1.000
_cell.angle_alpha   90.00
_cell.angle_beta   90.00
_cell.angle_gamma   90.00
#
_symmetry.space_group_name_H-M   'P 1'
#
loop_
_entity.id
_entity.type
_entity.pdbx_description
1 polymer ?
#
loop_
_entity_poly.entity_id
_entity_poly.type
_entity_poly.pdbx_seq_one_letter_code
_entity_poly.pdbx_strand_id
1 'polypeptide(L)'
;MNNPYVLIPLVSFACCSLIMILVWIWAWRIRNAGVVDIFWAFNFTVIAAVIWLMADGYELRKTLVCALAGLWSLRLGIYLLVRVGSHLKEEEGRYRQLRQEWGPHPDRAFFFFFQAQALSNI
;
A
#
# COMPACT_ATOMS: atom_id res chain seq x y z
N MET A 1 -28.92 5.83 5.64
CA MET A 1 -27.82 6.37 6.47
C MET A 1 -26.51 6.32 5.67
N ASN A 2 -26.43 7.03 4.54
CA ASN A 2 -25.22 7.06 3.73
C ASN A 2 -24.47 8.34 4.07
N ASN A 3 -23.62 8.28 5.09
CA ASN A 3 -22.81 9.41 5.48
C ASN A 3 -21.51 9.38 4.65
N PRO A 4 -21.34 10.26 3.64
CA PRO A 4 -20.20 10.19 2.72
C PRO A 4 -18.85 10.25 3.45
N TYR A 5 -18.81 10.90 4.61
CA TYR A 5 -17.61 11.01 5.46
C TYR A 5 -17.11 9.67 6.02
N VAL A 6 -17.98 8.67 6.17
CA VAL A 6 -17.60 7.32 6.64
C VAL A 6 -17.36 6.38 5.45
N LEU A 7 -18.05 6.63 4.34
CA LEU A 7 -18.00 5.76 3.17
C LEU A 7 -16.68 5.86 2.41
N ILE A 8 -16.11 7.07 2.29
CA ILE A 8 -14.81 7.30 1.64
C ILE A 8 -13.68 6.49 2.34
N PRO A 9 -13.43 6.63 3.65
CA PRO A 9 -12.35 5.87 4.31
C PRO A 9 -12.61 4.36 4.30
N LEU A 10 -13.87 3.90 4.34
CA LEU A 10 -14.21 2.48 4.21
C LEU A 10 -13.86 1.93 2.82
N VAL A 11 -14.22 2.65 1.75
CA VAL A 11 -13.89 2.26 0.37
C VAL A 11 -12.37 2.28 0.18
N SER A 12 -11.69 3.32 0.66
CA SER A 12 -10.23 3.42 0.66
C SER A 12 -9.58 2.23 1.39
N PHE A 13 -10.06 1.90 2.59
CA PHE A 13 -9.58 0.74 3.36
C PHE A 13 -9.80 -0.58 2.63
N ALA A 14 -10.98 -0.79 2.04
CA ALA A 14 -11.28 -1.98 1.27
C ALA A 14 -10.36 -2.12 0.05
N CYS A 15 -10.13 -1.03 -0.69
CA CYS A 15 -9.22 -1.01 -1.82
C CYS A 15 -7.77 -1.30 -1.40
N CYS A 16 -7.26 -0.62 -0.36
CA CYS A 16 -5.90 -0.82 0.13
C CYS A 16 -5.68 -2.21 0.70
N SER A 17 -6.66 -2.75 1.44
CA SER A 17 -6.61 -4.12 1.97
C SER A 17 -6.56 -5.14 0.84
N LEU A 18 -7.39 -4.96 -0.20
CA LEU A 18 -7.41 -5.87 -1.36
C LEU A 18 -6.10 -5.84 -2.14
N ILE A 19 -5.51 -4.66 -2.33
CA ILE A 19 -4.16 -4.52 -2.92
C ILE A 19 -3.14 -5.27 -2.05
N MET A 20 -3.13 -5.05 -0.74
CA MET A 20 -2.19 -5.71 0.16
C MET A 20 -2.34 -7.24 0.19
N ILE A 21 -3.55 -7.78 0.01
CA ILE A 21 -3.77 -9.23 -0.16
C ILE A 21 -3.10 -9.74 -1.44
N LEU A 22 -3.35 -9.07 -2.58
CA LEU A 22 -2.76 -9.45 -3.87
C LEU A 22 -1.23 -9.37 -3.82
N VAL A 23 -0.70 -8.32 -3.20
CA VAL A 23 0.74 -8.11 -3.04
C VAL A 23 1.34 -9.14 -2.10
N TRP A 24 0.63 -9.56 -1.04
CA TRP A 24 1.08 -10.65 -0.18
C TRP A 24 1.20 -11.98 -0.94
N ILE A 25 0.21 -12.32 -1.79
CA ILE A 25 0.28 -13.50 -2.66
C ILE A 25 1.48 -13.39 -3.61
N TRP A 26 1.73 -12.20 -4.17
CA TRP A 26 2.88 -11.97 -5.05
C TRP A 26 4.20 -12.08 -4.28
N ALA A 27 4.30 -11.45 -3.11
CA ALA A 27 5.44 -11.48 -2.19
C ALA A 27 5.80 -12.90 -1.77
N TRP A 28 4.80 -13.77 -1.56
CA TRP A 28 5.00 -15.19 -1.29
C TRP A 28 5.67 -15.90 -2.46
N ARG A 29 5.25 -15.59 -3.70
CA ARG A 29 5.82 -16.19 -4.91
C ARG A 29 7.24 -15.74 -5.22
N ILE A 30 7.54 -14.45 -5.02
CA ILE A 30 8.89 -13.88 -5.22
C ILE A 30 9.80 -14.05 -4.00
N ARG A 31 9.26 -14.59 -2.88
CA ARG A 31 9.93 -14.69 -1.56
C ARG A 31 10.61 -13.40 -1.13
N ASN A 32 10.00 -12.27 -1.43
CA ASN A 32 10.53 -10.95 -1.10
C ASN A 32 9.40 -10.10 -0.52
N ALA A 33 9.45 -9.89 0.79
CA ALA A 33 8.45 -9.09 1.49
C ALA A 33 8.67 -7.57 1.33
N GLY A 34 9.82 -7.13 0.78
CA GLY A 34 10.12 -5.71 0.55
C GLY A 34 9.22 -5.03 -0.47
N VAL A 35 8.47 -5.80 -1.26
CA VAL A 35 7.45 -5.22 -2.16
C VAL A 35 6.33 -4.52 -1.40
N VAL A 36 6.10 -4.87 -0.12
CA VAL A 36 5.07 -4.22 0.70
C VAL A 36 5.26 -2.70 0.78
N ASP A 37 6.51 -2.24 0.88
CA ASP A 37 6.84 -0.82 1.00
C ASP A 37 6.50 -0.06 -0.29
N ILE A 38 6.71 -0.71 -1.44
CA ILE A 38 6.36 -0.17 -2.76
C ILE A 38 4.85 0.08 -2.84
N PHE A 39 4.04 -0.94 -2.54
CA PHE A 39 2.58 -0.86 -2.64
C PHE A 39 1.97 -0.01 -1.54
N TRP A 40 2.60 0.05 -0.36
CA TRP A 40 2.23 1.01 0.67
C TRP A 40 2.34 2.44 0.13
N ALA A 41 3.45 2.78 -0.54
CA ALA A 41 3.57 4.10 -1.17
C ALA A 41 2.51 4.31 -2.26
N PHE A 42 2.22 3.31 -3.11
CA PHE A 42 1.18 3.43 -4.15
C PHE A 42 -0.25 3.53 -3.61
N ASN A 43 -0.55 2.97 -2.44
CA ASN A 43 -1.88 3.05 -1.82
C ASN A 43 -2.33 4.50 -1.63
N PHE A 44 -1.42 5.44 -1.31
CA PHE A 44 -1.76 6.86 -1.23
C PHE A 44 -2.29 7.43 -2.55
N THR A 45 -1.79 6.99 -3.71
CA THR A 45 -2.33 7.38 -5.02
C THR A 45 -3.75 6.83 -5.21
N VAL A 46 -3.99 5.59 -4.77
CA VAL A 46 -5.33 4.97 -4.83
C VAL A 46 -6.31 5.73 -3.93
N ILE A 47 -5.91 6.07 -2.71
CA ILE A 47 -6.72 6.88 -1.79
C ILE A 47 -7.02 8.25 -2.38
N ALA A 48 -6.02 8.93 -2.95
CA ALA A 48 -6.21 10.21 -3.61
C ALA A 48 -7.20 10.12 -4.77
N ALA A 49 -7.18 9.03 -5.56
CA ALA A 49 -8.15 8.79 -6.62
C ALA A 49 -9.56 8.54 -6.09
N VAL A 50 -9.72 7.75 -5.01
CA VAL A 50 -11.02 7.52 -4.35
C VAL A 50 -11.60 8.84 -3.81
N ILE A 51 -10.78 9.64 -3.13
CA ILE A 51 -11.19 10.97 -2.64
C ILE A 51 -11.57 11.88 -3.81
N TRP A 52 -10.79 11.89 -4.90
CA TRP A 52 -11.09 12.72 -6.06
C TRP A 52 -12.45 12.36 -6.71
N LEU A 53 -12.80 11.08 -6.76
CA LEU A 53 -14.06 10.59 -7.34
C LEU A 53 -15.28 10.77 -6.43
N MET A 54 -15.10 10.61 -5.11
CA MET A 54 -16.21 10.51 -4.15
C MET A 54 -16.40 11.74 -3.26
N ALA A 55 -15.37 12.59 -3.13
CA ALA A 55 -15.47 13.78 -2.30
C ALA A 55 -16.20 14.91 -3.05
N ASP A 56 -17.25 15.42 -2.40
CA ASP A 56 -17.93 16.64 -2.80
C ASP A 56 -17.14 17.89 -2.36
N GLY A 57 -17.22 18.96 -3.14
CA GLY A 57 -16.61 20.25 -2.80
C GLY A 57 -16.07 20.99 -4.00
N TYR A 58 -15.15 21.92 -3.76
CA TYR A 58 -14.58 22.76 -4.81
C TYR A 58 -13.60 21.95 -5.68
N GLU A 59 -14.02 21.62 -6.90
CA GLU A 59 -13.33 20.73 -7.83
C GLU A 59 -11.84 21.08 -8.05
N LEU A 60 -11.50 22.37 -8.17
CA LEU A 60 -10.12 22.78 -8.39
C LEU A 60 -9.21 22.48 -7.18
N ARG A 61 -9.71 22.70 -5.95
CA ARG A 61 -8.95 22.40 -4.72
C ARG A 61 -8.77 20.89 -4.57
N LYS A 62 -9.85 20.13 -4.76
CA LYS A 62 -9.84 18.67 -4.74
C LYS A 62 -8.81 18.10 -5.71
N THR A 63 -8.86 18.56 -6.96
CA THR A 63 -7.95 18.13 -8.03
C THR A 63 -6.50 18.50 -7.72
N LEU A 64 -6.21 19.71 -7.26
CA LEU A 64 -4.84 20.12 -6.91
C LEU A 64 -4.26 19.28 -5.76
N VAL A 65 -5.01 19.08 -4.69
CA VAL A 65 -4.54 18.30 -3.53
C VAL A 65 -4.34 16.83 -3.91
N CYS A 66 -5.30 16.22 -4.62
CA CYS A 66 -5.20 14.83 -5.05
C CYS A 66 -4.08 14.63 -6.08
N ALA A 67 -3.87 15.59 -6.99
CA ALA A 67 -2.78 15.55 -7.95
C ALA A 67 -1.41 15.65 -7.26
N LEU A 68 -1.25 16.57 -6.30
CA LEU A 68 0.00 16.70 -5.53
C LEU A 68 0.29 15.45 -4.70
N ALA A 69 -0.71 14.93 -3.99
CA ALA A 69 -0.58 13.71 -3.19
C ALA A 69 -0.29 12.50 -4.08
N GLY A 70 -1.00 12.35 -5.20
CA GLY A 70 -0.79 11.29 -6.18
C GLY A 70 0.60 11.37 -6.83
N LEU A 71 1.03 12.55 -7.29
CA LEU A 71 2.36 12.75 -7.87
C LEU A 71 3.47 12.43 -6.87
N TRP A 72 3.31 12.87 -5.61
CA TRP A 72 4.27 12.58 -4.55
C TRP A 72 4.35 11.08 -4.25
N SER A 73 3.20 10.44 -4.09
CA SER A 73 3.07 9.00 -3.84
C SER A 73 3.63 8.18 -4.99
N LEU A 74 3.33 8.55 -6.24
CA LEU A 74 3.84 7.91 -7.43
C LEU A 74 5.36 8.03 -7.52
N ARG A 75 5.91 9.23 -7.26
CA ARG A 75 7.37 9.45 -7.24
C ARG A 75 8.04 8.56 -6.20
N LEU A 76 7.47 8.47 -5.00
CA LEU A 76 7.98 7.62 -3.92
C LEU A 76 7.87 6.14 -4.26
N GLY A 77 6.71 5.70 -4.78
CA GLY A 77 6.44 4.33 -5.19
C GLY A 77 7.36 3.87 -6.33
N ILE A 78 7.60 4.72 -7.33
CA ILE A 78 8.56 4.44 -8.41
C ILE A 78 9.99 4.35 -7.87
N TYR A 79 10.39 5.26 -6.98
CA TYR A 79 11.72 5.20 -6.36
C TYR A 79 11.93 3.90 -5.59
N LEU A 80 10.94 3.48 -4.79
CA LEU A 80 10.94 2.21 -4.08
C LEU A 80 10.91 1.03 -5.05
N LEU A 81 10.14 1.11 -6.14
CA LEU A 81 10.08 0.05 -7.15
C LEU A 81 11.44 -0.14 -7.84
N VAL A 82 12.14 0.93 -8.19
CA VAL A 82 13.48 0.84 -8.78
C VAL A 82 14.47 0.29 -7.75
N ARG A 83 14.41 0.77 -6.51
CA ARG A 83 15.32 0.36 -5.43
C ARG A 83 15.13 -1.11 -5.05
N VAL A 84 13.92 -1.49 -4.66
CA VAL A 84 13.57 -2.87 -4.26
C VAL A 84 13.58 -3.80 -5.47
N GLY A 85 13.16 -3.31 -6.64
CA GLY A 85 13.20 -4.02 -7.92
C GLY A 85 14.61 -4.41 -8.36
N SER A 86 15.59 -3.54 -8.14
CA SER A 86 16.99 -3.85 -8.43
C SER A 86 17.54 -4.99 -7.55
N HIS A 87 16.97 -5.19 -6.36
CA HIS A 87 17.35 -6.24 -5.43
C HIS A 87 16.28 -7.35 -5.33
N LEU A 88 15.41 -7.51 -6.32
CA LEU A 88 14.30 -8.48 -6.23
C LEU A 88 14.79 -9.94 -6.05
N LYS A 89 16.02 -10.25 -6.52
CA LYS A 89 16.67 -11.56 -6.38
C LYS A 89 17.28 -11.83 -5.00
N GLU A 90 17.59 -10.79 -4.24
CA GLU A 90 18.18 -10.92 -2.90
C GLU A 90 17.20 -10.32 -1.88
N GLU A 91 16.45 -11.20 -1.20
CA GLU A 91 15.60 -10.78 -0.08
C GLU A 91 16.45 -9.98 0.92
N GLU A 92 16.07 -8.71 1.15
CA GLU A 92 16.83 -7.82 2.04
C GLU A 92 17.03 -8.49 3.41
N GLY A 93 18.22 -8.34 3.99
CA GLY A 93 18.59 -8.99 5.24
C GLY A 93 17.56 -8.79 6.37
N ARG A 94 16.87 -7.64 6.41
CA ARG A 94 15.79 -7.33 7.35
C ARG A 94 14.60 -8.29 7.23
N TYR A 95 14.12 -8.55 6.01
CA TYR A 95 12.99 -9.45 5.78
C TYR A 95 13.38 -10.92 5.94
N ARG A 96 14.62 -11.27 5.59
CA ARG A 96 15.19 -12.60 5.86
C ARG A 96 15.28 -12.86 7.38
N GLN A 97 15.74 -11.89 8.14
CA GLN A 97 15.83 -11.98 9.60
C GLN A 97 14.43 -12.06 10.24
N LEU A 98 13.47 -11.24 9.80
CA LEU A 98 12.06 -11.36 10.22
C LEU A 98 11.49 -12.75 9.93
N ARG A 99 11.78 -13.31 8.75
CA ARG A 99 11.33 -14.64 8.35
C ARG A 99 11.94 -15.74 9.24
N GLN A 100 13.16 -15.54 9.74
CA GLN A 100 13.82 -16.44 10.70
C GLN A 100 13.29 -16.25 12.14
N GLU A 101 12.98 -15.03 12.56
CA GLU A 101 12.47 -14.71 13.89
C GLU A 101 10.99 -15.07 14.07
N TRP A 102 10.17 -14.99 13.01
CA TRP A 102 8.72 -15.22 13.08
C TRP A 102 8.30 -16.70 13.08
N GLY A 103 9.23 -17.62 13.36
CA GLY A 103 8.94 -19.01 13.70
C GLY A 103 8.35 -19.84 12.53
N PRO A 104 7.53 -20.87 12.81
CA PRO A 104 7.18 -21.91 11.83
C PRO A 104 6.25 -21.48 10.68
N HIS A 105 5.59 -20.31 10.77
CA HIS A 105 4.65 -19.83 9.74
C HIS A 105 4.85 -18.33 9.40
N PRO A 106 6.03 -17.93 8.91
CA PRO A 106 6.36 -16.52 8.68
C PRO A 106 5.42 -15.87 7.64
N ASP A 107 4.91 -16.64 6.68
CA ASP A 107 4.00 -16.15 5.65
C ASP A 107 2.69 -15.60 6.23
N ARG A 108 2.16 -16.21 7.31
CA ARG A 108 0.95 -15.71 8.01
C ARG A 108 1.24 -14.43 8.79
N ALA A 109 2.41 -14.32 9.42
CA ALA A 109 2.81 -13.10 10.11
C ALA A 109 3.01 -11.94 9.11
N PHE A 110 3.58 -12.22 7.93
CA PHE A 110 3.63 -11.25 6.83
C PHE A 110 2.24 -10.85 6.33
N PHE A 111 1.25 -11.75 6.30
CA PHE A 111 -0.12 -11.35 5.96
C PHE A 111 -0.65 -10.26 6.90
N PHE A 112 -0.53 -10.45 8.22
CA PHE A 112 -0.96 -9.44 9.20
C PHE A 112 -0.14 -8.16 9.08
N PHE A 113 1.16 -8.25 8.79
CA PHE A 113 2.01 -7.09 8.55
C PHE A 113 1.53 -6.27 7.36
N PHE A 114 1.18 -6.91 6.24
CA PHE A 114 0.67 -6.23 5.05
C PHE A 114 -0.69 -5.58 5.32
N GLN A 115 -1.55 -6.22 6.12
CA GLN A 115 -2.82 -5.63 6.54
C GLN A 115 -2.63 -4.45 7.50
N ALA A 116 -1.64 -4.51 8.41
CA ALA A 116 -1.29 -3.38 9.26
C ALA A 116 -0.79 -2.18 8.43
N GLN A 117 -0.05 -2.44 7.35
CA GLN A 117 0.36 -1.42 6.38
C GLN A 117 -0.85 -0.83 5.63
N ALA A 118 -1.84 -1.64 5.22
CA ALA A 118 -3.10 -1.14 4.66
C ALA A 118 -3.84 -0.24 5.67
N LEU A 119 -3.95 -0.67 6.93
CA LEU A 119 -4.62 0.08 7.98
C LEU A 119 -3.92 1.42 8.24
N SER A 120 -2.58 1.45 8.25
CA SER A 120 -1.81 2.68 8.45
C SER A 120 -1.98 3.72 7.33
N ASN A 121 -2.53 3.36 6.17
CA ASN A 121 -2.78 4.31 5.08
C ASN A 121 -4.08 5.12 5.27
N ILE A 122 -5.04 4.63 6.07
CA ILE A 122 -6.34 5.25 6.32
C ILE A 122 -6.28 5.97 7.67
#